data_AF-A0A933UD27-F1
#
_entry.id   AF-A0A933UD27-F1
#
_cell.length_a   1.000
_cell.length_b   1.000
_cell.length_c   1.000
_cell.angle_alpha   90.00
_cell.angle_beta   90.00
_cell.angle_gamma   90.00
#
_symmetry.space_group_name_H-M   'P 1'
#
loop_
_entity.id
_entity.type
_entity.pdbx_description
1 polymer ?
#
loop_
_entity_poly.entity_id
_entity_poly.type
_entity_poly.pdbx_seq_one_letter_code
_entity_poly.pdbx_strand_id
1 'polypeptide(L)' 'MARKLRVQYPGAVYHVLNRGDRREPIFLDDQDRQRFLDTLAEALMANKMANKP' A
#
# COMPACT_ATOMS: atom_id res chain seq x y z
N MET A 1 -19.59 3.58 14.84
CA MET A 1 -19.67 4.85 14.08
C MET A 1 -19.19 4.60 12.66
N ALA A 2 -19.91 5.09 11.64
CA ALA A 2 -19.46 4.97 10.26
C ALA A 2 -18.27 5.91 10.02
N ARG A 3 -17.16 5.38 9.48
CA ARG A 3 -16.05 6.22 9.01
C ARG A 3 -16.48 6.96 7.74
N LYS A 4 -16.06 8.22 7.59
CA LYS A 4 -16.22 8.97 6.33
C LYS A 4 -15.56 8.21 5.17
N LEU A 5 -16.17 8.32 3.99
CA LEU A 5 -15.64 7.75 2.75
C LEU A 5 -14.26 8.36 2.45
N ARG A 6 -13.31 7.51 2.03
CA ARG A 6 -12.02 7.98 1.51
C ARG A 6 -12.22 8.43 0.07
N VAL A 7 -12.26 9.75 -0.13
CA VAL A 7 -12.41 10.35 -1.46
C VAL A 7 -11.16 10.06 -2.30
N GLN A 8 -11.36 9.58 -3.53
CA GLN A 8 -10.29 9.32 -4.48
C GLN A 8 -10.45 10.23 -5.70
N TYR A 9 -9.39 10.91 -6.11
CA TYR A 9 -9.36 11.73 -7.32
C TYR A 9 -7.97 11.68 -7.99
N PRO A 10 -7.89 11.90 -9.32
CA PRO A 10 -6.62 11.92 -10.04
C PRO A 10 -5.65 13.00 -9.50
N GLY A 11 -4.38 12.65 -9.37
CA GLY A 11 -3.34 13.57 -8.89
C GLY A 11 -3.31 13.83 -7.38
N ALA A 12 -4.22 13.22 -6.61
CA ALA A 12 -4.19 13.29 -5.16
C ALA A 12 -2.92 12.64 -4.58
N VAL A 13 -2.32 13.28 -3.57
CA VAL A 13 -1.21 12.73 -2.79
C VAL A 13 -1.76 12.13 -1.50
N TYR A 14 -1.52 10.84 -1.27
CA TYR A 14 -1.95 10.14 -0.07
C TYR A 14 -0.76 9.80 0.81
N HIS A 15 -0.93 9.96 2.12
CA HIS A 15 -0.01 9.42 3.11
C HIS A 15 -0.46 8.02 3.52
N VAL A 16 0.36 7.00 3.22
CA VAL A 16 0.09 5.60 3.57
C VAL A 16 1.00 5.21 4.73
N LEU A 17 0.41 4.61 5.75
CA LEU A 17 1.12 4.10 6.92
C LEU A 17 0.89 2.59 7.02
N ASN A 18 1.98 1.85 7.23
CA ASN A 18 1.94 0.44 7.59
C ASN A 18 2.46 0.29 9.02
N ARG A 19 1.84 -0.59 9.81
CA ARG A 19 2.22 -0.88 11.20
C ARG A 19 2.02 -2.36 11.45
N GLY A 20 3.00 -3.01 12.05
CA GLY A 20 2.90 -4.40 12.46
C GLY A 20 1.81 -4.59 13.50
N ASP A 21 1.14 -5.75 13.47
CA ASP A 21 0.22 -6.11 14.53
C ASP A 21 0.96 -6.09 15.88
N ARG A 22 0.28 -5.68 16.94
CA ARG A 22 0.86 -5.61 18.30
C ARG A 22 2.16 -4.80 18.43
N ARG A 23 2.49 -3.91 17.47
CA ARG A 23 3.78 -3.17 17.37
C ARG A 23 4.99 -4.08 17.09
N GLU A 24 4.76 -5.25 16.54
CA GLU A 24 5.82 -6.11 16.07
C GLU A 24 6.54 -5.49 14.86
N PRO A 25 7.80 -5.90 14.58
CA PRO A 25 8.48 -5.54 13.36
C PRO A 25 7.62 -5.83 12.13
N ILE A 26 7.59 -4.89 11.18
CA ILE A 26 6.81 -5.05 9.94
C ILE A 26 7.48 -6.09 9.02
N PHE A 27 8.80 -6.21 9.11
CA PHE A 27 9.61 -7.13 8.34
C PHE A 27 10.47 -7.97 9.28
N LEU A 28 10.63 -9.24 8.96
CA LEU A 28 11.46 -10.17 9.72
C LEU A 28 12.95 -9.95 9.42
N ASP A 29 13.28 -9.70 8.15
CA ASP A 29 14.63 -9.44 7.66
C ASP A 29 14.61 -8.58 6.38
N ASP A 30 15.79 -8.34 5.81
CA ASP A 30 15.94 -7.56 4.57
C ASP A 30 15.33 -8.27 3.34
N GLN A 31 15.32 -9.60 3.33
CA GLN A 31 14.78 -10.38 2.21
C GLN A 31 13.25 -10.34 2.21
N ASP A 32 12.63 -10.43 3.38
CA ASP A 32 11.19 -10.27 3.59
C ASP A 32 10.73 -8.87 3.17
N ARG A 33 11.48 -7.83 3.57
CA ARG A 33 11.24 -6.46 3.09
C ARG A 33 11.27 -6.38 1.57
N GLN A 34 12.26 -7.00 0.93
CA GLN A 34 12.38 -6.96 -0.53
C GLN A 34 11.18 -7.63 -1.21
N ARG A 35 10.76 -8.81 -0.75
CA ARG A 35 9.58 -9.51 -1.27
C ARG A 35 8.31 -8.67 -1.14
N PHE A 36 8.15 -7.96 -0.02
CA PHE A 36 7.03 -7.04 0.16
C PHE A 36 7.05 -5.89 -0.86
N LEU A 37 8.21 -5.27 -1.07
CA LEU A 37 8.37 -4.18 -2.04
C LEU A 37 8.11 -4.65 -3.48
N ASP A 38 8.57 -5.83 -3.85
CA ASP A 38 8.34 -6.42 -5.17
C ASP A 38 6.85 -6.67 -5.40
N THR A 39 6.17 -7.29 -4.43
CA THR A 39 4.72 -7.52 -4.46
C THR A 39 3.93 -6.21 -4.55
N LEU A 40 4.37 -5.18 -3.80
CA LEU A 40 3.75 -3.86 -3.85
C LEU A 40 3.92 -3.21 -5.22
N ALA A 41 5.09 -3.33 -5.83
CA ALA A 41 5.35 -2.81 -7.17
C ALA A 41 4.46 -3.51 -8.22
N GLU A 42 4.36 -4.84 -8.17
CA GLU A 42 3.47 -5.62 -9.04
C GLU A 42 2.01 -5.18 -8.92
N ALA A 43 1.50 -5.04 -7.69
CA ALA A 43 0.13 -4.59 -7.45
C ALA A 43 -0.13 -3.16 -7.97
N LEU A 44 0.85 -2.25 -7.82
CA LEU A 44 0.74 -0.89 -8.36
C LEU A 44 0.74 -0.89 -9.89
N MET A 45 1.51 -1.75 -10.54
CA MET A 45 1.49 -1.88 -12.01
C MET A 45 0.16 -2.46 -12.51
N ALA A 46 -0.35 -3.51 -11.84
CA ALA A 46 -1.68 -4.06 -12.15
C ALA A 46 -2.79 -3.02 -11.96
N ASN A 47 -2.73 -2.24 -10.88
CA ASN A 47 -3.73 -1.19 -10.62
C ASN A 47 -3.65 -0.04 -11.63
N LYS A 48 -2.44 0.38 -12.04
CA LYS A 48 -2.27 1.35 -13.14
C LYS A 48 -2.93 0.89 -14.44
N MET A 49 -2.91 -0.41 -14.72
CA MET A 49 -3.55 -0.97 -15.91
C MET A 49 -5.07 -1.03 -15.78
N ALA A 50 -5.61 -1.27 -14.58
CA ALA A 50 -7.04 -1.26 -14.29
C ALA A 50 -7.65 0.15 -14.22
N ASN A 51 -6.83 1.18 -13.97
CA ASN A 51 -7.24 2.58 -13.81
C ASN A 51 -6.73 3.47 -14.95
N LYS A 52 -6.42 2.87 -16.10
CA LYS A 52 -6.08 3.56 -17.35
C LYS A 52 -7.36 4.27 -17.87
N PRO A 53 -7.28 5.53 -18.34
CA PRO A 53 -8.44 6.24 -18.88
C PRO A 53 -9.05 5.50 -20.08
#